data_AF-A0A3N8GVC4-F1
#
_entry.id   AF-A0A3N8GVC4-F1
#
_cell.length_a   1.000
_cell.length_b   1.000
_cell.length_c   1.000
_cell.angle_alpha   90.00
_cell.angle_beta   90.00
_cell.angle_gamma   90.00
#
_symmetry.space_group_name_H-M   'P 1'
#
loop_
_entity.id
_entity.type
_entity.pdbx_description
1 polymer ?
#
loop_
_entity_poly.entity_id
_entity_poly.type
_entity_poly.pdbx_seq_one_letter_code
_entity_poly.pdbx_strand_id
1 'polypeptide(L)'
;MRLKFVAVTLLVLALCYLGAGMPAAHLLLTPAVISDGLTLKAITYHWTDRFDRALPEAELLASRFYVLLLAALGAFSAMSALKADRNTKSFIFALGCAITLFVIFLCAQTQAYYTMG
;
A
#
# COMPACT_ATOMS: atom_id res chain seq x y z
N MET A 1 -14.25 -0.71 -23.47
CA MET A 1 -14.09 -0.31 -22.05
C MET A 1 -13.01 -1.10 -21.31
N ARG A 2 -12.96 -2.43 -21.39
CA ARG A 2 -11.98 -3.26 -20.63
C ARG A 2 -10.51 -2.92 -20.90
N LEU A 3 -10.13 -2.64 -22.15
CA LEU A 3 -8.73 -2.31 -22.50
C LEU A 3 -8.23 -1.02 -21.82
N LYS A 4 -9.08 0.01 -21.69
CA LYS A 4 -8.74 1.26 -21.01
C LYS A 4 -8.49 1.03 -19.51
N PHE A 5 -9.31 0.21 -18.87
CA PHE A 5 -9.10 -0.16 -17.47
C PHE A 5 -7.80 -0.95 -17.28
N VAL A 6 -7.53 -1.95 -18.11
CA VAL A 6 -6.28 -2.72 -18.05
C VAL A 6 -5.06 -1.82 -18.25
N ALA A 7 -5.10 -0.91 -19.22
CA ALA A 7 -4.01 0.03 -19.47
C ALA A 7 -3.76 0.97 -18.27
N VAL A 8 -4.82 1.49 -17.65
CA VAL A 8 -4.71 2.33 -16.45
C VAL A 8 -4.15 1.53 -15.27
N THR A 9 -4.63 0.31 -15.04
CA THR A 9 -4.11 -0.54 -13.96
C THR A 9 -2.62 -0.85 -14.17
N LEU A 10 -2.21 -1.20 -15.39
CA LEU A 10 -0.80 -1.44 -15.71
C LEU A 10 0.06 -0.18 -15.53
N LEU A 11 -0.46 0.99 -15.92
CA LEU A 11 0.23 2.25 -15.71
C LEU A 11 0.44 2.54 -14.21
N VAL A 12 -0.60 2.35 -13.39
CA VAL A 12 -0.51 2.52 -11.93
C VAL A 12 0.51 1.55 -11.34
N LEU A 13 0.46 0.28 -11.73
CA LEU A 13 1.44 -0.72 -11.29
C LEU A 13 2.87 -0.32 -11.68
N ALA A 14 3.08 0.14 -12.91
CA ALA A 14 4.38 0.60 -13.38
C ALA A 14 4.88 1.82 -12.59
N LEU A 15 4.02 2.80 -12.34
CA LEU A 15 4.36 3.99 -11.54
C LEU A 15 4.70 3.62 -10.09
N CYS A 16 3.93 2.72 -9.45
CA CYS A 16 4.23 2.22 -8.11
C CYS A 16 5.56 1.45 -8.09
N TYR A 17 5.84 0.63 -9.11
CA TYR A 17 7.09 -0.13 -9.22
C TYR A 17 8.31 0.79 -9.39
N LEU A 18 8.19 1.82 -10.24
CA LEU A 18 9.23 2.84 -10.41
C LEU A 18 9.41 3.66 -9.13
N GLY A 19 8.33 4.09 -8.49
CA GLY A 19 8.36 4.87 -7.25
C GLY A 19 8.94 4.10 -6.06
N ALA A 20 8.84 2.76 -6.07
CA ALA A 20 9.50 1.89 -5.09
C ALA A 20 11.00 1.71 -5.35
N GLY A 21 11.56 2.29 -6.43
CA GLY A 21 12.97 2.16 -6.78
C GLY A 21 13.30 0.93 -7.61
N MET A 22 12.32 0.36 -8.34
CA MET A 22 12.46 -0.85 -9.14
C MET A 22 13.05 -2.04 -8.34
N PRO A 23 12.38 -2.45 -7.25
CA PRO A 23 12.83 -3.59 -6.45
C PRO A 23 12.86 -4.87 -7.30
N ALA A 24 13.78 -5.78 -6.98
CA ALA A 24 13.88 -7.04 -7.72
C ALA A 24 12.52 -7.79 -7.67
N ALA A 25 12.00 -8.17 -8.83
CA ALA A 25 10.63 -8.69 -8.95
C ALA A 25 10.33 -9.92 -8.08
N HIS A 26 11.35 -10.74 -7.79
CA HIS A 26 11.21 -11.90 -6.90
C HIS A 26 10.91 -11.50 -5.44
N LEU A 27 11.39 -10.33 -4.99
CA LEU A 27 11.14 -9.81 -3.64
C LEU A 27 9.67 -9.42 -3.44
N LEU A 28 9.00 -8.91 -4.50
CA LEU A 28 7.59 -8.55 -4.43
C LEU A 28 6.70 -9.75 -4.07
N LEU A 29 7.10 -10.96 -4.45
CA LEU A 29 6.33 -12.17 -4.17
C LEU A 29 6.66 -12.79 -2.80
N THR A 30 7.62 -12.24 -2.08
CA THR A 30 7.96 -12.77 -0.75
C THR A 30 6.88 -12.40 0.27
N PRO A 31 6.44 -13.35 1.11
CA PRO A 31 5.44 -13.08 2.13
C PRO A 31 5.84 -11.96 3.10
N ALA A 32 7.14 -11.84 3.41
CA ALA A 32 7.69 -10.81 4.27
C ALA A 32 7.43 -9.40 3.70
N VAL A 33 7.78 -9.17 2.42
CA VAL A 33 7.57 -7.88 1.75
C VAL A 33 6.09 -7.49 1.64
N ILE A 34 5.22 -8.46 1.39
CA ILE A 34 3.76 -8.23 1.37
C ILE A 34 3.28 -7.84 2.76
N SER A 35 3.71 -8.56 3.79
CA SER A 35 3.38 -8.26 5.18
C SER A 35 3.84 -6.86 5.57
N ASP A 36 5.11 -6.53 5.32
CA ASP A 36 5.69 -5.21 5.60
C ASP A 36 4.98 -4.08 4.85
N GLY A 37 4.52 -4.36 3.63
CA GLY A 37 3.72 -3.43 2.84
C GLY A 37 2.36 -3.16 3.47
N LEU A 38 1.68 -4.21 3.96
CA LEU A 38 0.38 -4.12 4.63
C LEU A 38 0.46 -3.51 6.03
N THR A 39 1.61 -3.58 6.69
CA THR A 39 1.85 -2.97 8.00
C THR A 39 2.45 -1.57 7.90
N LEU A 40 2.57 -1.06 6.67
CA LEU A 40 3.14 0.24 6.36
C LEU A 40 4.56 0.42 6.89
N LYS A 41 5.30 -0.69 7.05
CA LYS A 41 6.64 -0.74 7.67
C LYS A 41 7.61 0.24 7.02
N ALA A 42 7.55 0.41 5.70
CA ALA A 42 8.43 1.33 4.98
C ALA A 42 8.26 2.81 5.34
N ILE A 43 7.11 3.21 5.90
CA ILE A 43 6.84 4.59 6.34
C ILE A 43 6.80 4.74 7.86
N THR A 44 6.66 3.63 8.61
CA THR A 44 6.73 3.59 10.07
C THR A 44 8.11 3.15 10.58
N TYR A 45 9.05 2.86 9.69
CA TYR A 45 10.41 2.44 10.01
C TYR A 45 11.11 3.39 10.99
N HIS A 46 11.67 2.82 12.06
CA HIS A 46 12.44 3.55 13.06
C HIS A 46 13.81 2.92 13.27
N TRP A 47 14.86 3.65 12.87
CA TRP A 47 16.25 3.19 12.99
C TRP A 47 16.67 2.84 14.42
N THR A 48 16.02 3.43 15.43
CA THR A 48 16.29 3.19 16.84
C THR A 48 15.80 1.81 17.30
N ASP A 49 14.78 1.24 16.64
CA ASP A 49 14.26 -0.07 16.98
C ASP A 49 15.25 -1.17 16.57
N ARG A 50 15.39 -2.18 17.44
CA ARG A 50 16.26 -3.34 17.20
C ARG A 50 15.68 -4.24 16.11
N PHE A 51 14.37 -4.38 16.05
CA PHE A 51 13.71 -5.24 15.06
C PHE A 51 13.82 -4.65 13.66
N ASP A 52 13.66 -3.33 13.53
CA ASP A 52 13.82 -2.60 12.27
C ASP A 52 15.25 -2.64 11.72
N ARG A 53 16.26 -2.71 12.58
CA ARG A 53 17.67 -2.89 12.15
C ARG A 53 17.98 -4.29 11.62
N ALA A 54 17.18 -5.29 11.97
CA ALA A 54 17.36 -6.66 11.49
C ALA A 54 16.72 -6.89 10.11
N LEU A 55 15.87 -5.96 9.64
CA LEU A 55 15.21 -6.07 8.35
C LEU A 55 16.18 -5.81 7.19
N PRO A 56 16.17 -6.66 6.15
CA PRO A 56 16.93 -6.40 4.94
C PRO A 56 16.45 -5.12 4.25
N GLU A 57 17.36 -4.18 3.98
CA GLU A 57 17.01 -2.92 3.31
C GLU A 57 16.30 -3.14 1.98
N ALA A 58 16.69 -4.19 1.24
CA ALA A 58 16.06 -4.55 -0.03
C ALA A 58 14.58 -4.96 0.13
N GLU A 59 14.22 -5.62 1.22
CA GLU A 59 12.84 -6.03 1.52
C GLU A 59 12.00 -4.82 1.99
N LEU A 60 12.59 -3.95 2.80
CA LEU A 60 11.98 -2.69 3.23
C LEU A 60 11.72 -1.75 2.03
N LEU A 61 12.65 -1.68 1.08
CA LEU A 61 12.47 -0.89 -0.14
C LEU A 61 11.41 -1.52 -1.05
N ALA A 62 11.40 -2.85 -1.17
CA ALA A 62 10.39 -3.55 -1.95
C ALA A 62 8.97 -3.35 -1.38
N SER A 63 8.81 -3.28 -0.06
CA SER A 63 7.49 -3.10 0.58
C SER A 63 6.87 -1.73 0.30
N ARG A 64 7.67 -0.71 -0.07
CA ARG A 64 7.19 0.61 -0.54
C ARG A 64 6.25 0.50 -1.74
N PHE A 65 6.43 -0.52 -2.60
CA PHE A 65 5.54 -0.78 -3.72
C PHE A 65 4.09 -0.94 -3.27
N TYR A 66 3.86 -1.74 -2.22
CA TYR A 66 2.54 -1.99 -1.66
C TYR A 66 1.97 -0.76 -0.96
N VAL A 67 2.80 0.00 -0.25
CA VAL A 67 2.39 1.28 0.36
C VAL A 67 1.90 2.27 -0.72
N LEU A 68 2.63 2.38 -1.84
CA LEU A 68 2.24 3.25 -2.96
C LEU A 68 0.97 2.76 -3.66
N LEU A 69 0.78 1.45 -3.79
CA LEU A 69 -0.46 0.89 -4.34
C LEU A 69 -1.67 1.20 -3.46
N LEU A 70 -1.51 1.08 -2.14
CA LEU A 70 -2.55 1.44 -1.18
C LEU A 70 -2.88 2.93 -1.24
N ALA A 71 -1.86 3.78 -1.36
CA ALA A 71 -2.06 5.22 -1.56
C ALA A 71 -2.81 5.54 -2.86
N ALA A 72 -2.45 4.88 -3.98
CA ALA A 72 -3.12 5.03 -5.26
C ALA A 72 -4.59 4.57 -5.21
N LEU A 73 -4.86 3.45 -4.52
CA LEU A 73 -6.22 2.96 -4.30
C LEU A 73 -7.04 3.94 -3.44
N GLY A 74 -6.43 4.49 -2.40
CA GLY A 74 -7.02 5.54 -1.57
C GLY A 74 -7.37 6.79 -2.36
N ALA A 75 -6.43 7.32 -3.15
CA ALA A 75 -6.66 8.47 -4.03
C ALA A 75 -7.79 8.18 -5.04
N PHE A 76 -7.82 6.99 -5.65
CA PHE A 76 -8.88 6.59 -6.55
C PHE A 76 -10.25 6.52 -5.86
N SER A 77 -10.31 5.96 -4.64
CA SER A 77 -11.54 5.89 -3.86
C SER A 77 -12.05 7.28 -3.45
N ALA A 78 -11.17 8.20 -3.08
CA ALA A 78 -11.51 9.59 -2.75
C ALA A 78 -12.02 10.36 -3.98
N MET A 79 -11.32 10.26 -5.12
CA MET A 79 -11.76 10.84 -6.40
C MET A 79 -13.12 10.27 -6.84
N SER A 80 -13.35 8.98 -6.61
CA SER A 80 -14.64 8.33 -6.87
C SER A 80 -15.74 8.85 -5.95
N ALA A 81 -15.45 9.09 -4.68
CA ALA A 81 -16.40 9.64 -3.71
C ALA A 81 -16.77 11.11 -3.96
N LEU A 82 -15.87 11.89 -4.57
CA LEU A 82 -16.06 13.31 -4.91
C LEU A 82 -16.86 13.56 -6.20
N LYS A 83 -17.17 12.51 -6.99
CA LYS A 83 -17.97 12.67 -8.21
C LYS A 83 -19.44 12.99 -7.89
N ALA A 84 -19.96 14.04 -8.54
CA ALA A 84 -21.30 14.58 -8.33
C ALA A 84 -22.44 13.61 -8.70
N ASP A 85 -22.24 12.71 -9.67
CA ASP A 85 -23.17 11.64 -10.02
C ASP A 85 -22.89 10.38 -9.18
N ARG A 86 -23.59 10.26 -8.04
CA ARG A 86 -23.44 9.12 -7.14
C ARG A 86 -24.21 7.90 -7.66
N ASN A 87 -23.47 6.90 -8.12
CA ASN A 87 -23.99 5.54 -8.30
C ASN A 87 -23.73 4.73 -7.02
N THR A 88 -24.73 3.99 -6.50
CA THR A 88 -24.62 3.15 -5.29
C THR A 88 -23.42 2.21 -5.33
N LYS A 89 -23.06 1.71 -6.51
CA LYS A 89 -21.87 0.86 -6.71
C LYS A 89 -20.56 1.60 -6.42
N SER A 90 -20.47 2.88 -6.79
CA SER A 90 -19.32 3.75 -6.55
C SER A 90 -19.13 4.03 -5.07
N PHE A 91 -20.26 4.21 -4.35
CA PHE A 91 -20.26 4.42 -2.91
C PHE A 91 -19.79 3.17 -2.14
N ILE A 92 -20.34 2.00 -2.47
CA ILE A 92 -19.93 0.72 -1.83
C ILE A 92 -18.43 0.46 -2.09
N PHE A 93 -17.93 0.74 -3.29
CA PHE A 93 -16.51 0.60 -3.61
C PHE A 93 -15.62 1.54 -2.76
N ALA A 94 -16.00 2.83 -2.66
CA ALA A 94 -15.27 3.79 -1.85
C ALA A 94 -15.29 3.42 -0.35
N LEU A 95 -16.44 2.95 0.15
CA LEU A 95 -16.59 2.47 1.52
C LEU A 95 -15.71 1.24 1.79
N GLY A 96 -15.67 0.27 0.87
CA GLY A 96 -14.78 -0.88 0.95
C GLY A 96 -13.31 -0.48 1.01
N CYS A 97 -12.87 0.44 0.14
CA CYS A 97 -11.50 0.96 0.16
C CYS A 97 -11.18 1.68 1.48
N ALA A 98 -12.11 2.48 2.00
CA ALA A 98 -11.94 3.16 3.28
C ALA A 98 -11.81 2.18 4.45
N ILE A 99 -12.62 1.12 4.49
CA ILE A 99 -12.53 0.06 5.50
C ILE A 99 -11.18 -0.67 5.39
N THR A 100 -10.75 -1.04 4.18
CA THR A 100 -9.45 -1.70 3.97
C THR A 100 -8.30 -0.82 4.45
N LEU A 101 -8.29 0.46 4.08
CA LEU A 101 -7.27 1.41 4.54
C LEU A 101 -7.31 1.60 6.06
N PHE A 102 -8.50 1.62 6.66
CA PHE A 102 -8.65 1.70 8.11
C PHE A 102 -8.09 0.47 8.83
N VAL A 103 -8.34 -0.74 8.32
CA VAL A 103 -7.76 -1.98 8.86
C VAL A 103 -6.23 -1.97 8.75
N ILE A 104 -5.71 -1.55 7.61
CA ILE A 104 -4.26 -1.40 7.40
C ILE A 104 -3.67 -0.38 8.37
N PHE A 105 -4.33 0.75 8.56
CA PHE A 105 -3.91 1.78 9.50
C PHE A 105 -3.92 1.27 10.96
N LEU A 106 -4.96 0.52 11.36
CA LEU A 106 -5.02 -0.11 12.67
C LEU A 106 -3.88 -1.13 12.86
N CYS A 107 -3.59 -1.94 11.85
CA CYS A 107 -2.49 -2.91 11.87
C CYS A 107 -1.12 -2.22 11.96
N ALA A 108 -0.92 -1.15 11.20
CA ALA A 108 0.29 -0.34 11.28
C ALA A 108 0.47 0.29 12.67
N GLN A 109 -0.62 0.82 13.26
CA GLN A 109 -0.59 1.36 14.62
C GLN A 109 -0.26 0.31 15.67
N THR A 110 -0.87 -0.87 15.62
CA THR A 110 -0.54 -1.93 16.60
C THR A 110 0.93 -2.31 16.51
N GLN A 111 1.49 -2.48 15.31
CA GLN A 111 2.91 -2.79 15.16
C GLN A 111 3.85 -1.67 15.59
N ALA A 112 3.45 -0.40 15.44
CA ALA A 112 4.22 0.75 15.90
C ALA A 112 4.25 0.88 17.44
N TYR A 113 3.19 0.46 18.15
CA TYR A 113 3.15 0.52 19.62
C TYR A 113 3.85 -0.66 20.31
N TYR A 114 3.85 -1.86 19.72
CA TYR A 114 4.48 -3.05 20.32
C TYR A 114 6.00 -3.15 20.11
N THR A 115 6.60 -2.21 19.38
CA THR A 115 8.07 -2.12 19.17
C THR A 115 8.76 -1.15 20.15
N MET A 116 8.02 -0.51 21.05
CA MET A 116 8.54 0.33 22.14
C MET A 116 8.74 -0.45 23.46
N GLY A 117 9.13 -1.73 23.37
CA GLY A 117 9.39 -2.62 24.52
C GLY A 117 10.85 -3.07 24.57
#